data_AF-A0A9W4RXS6-F1
#
_entry.id   AF-A0A9W4RXS6-F1
#
_cell.length_a   1.000
_cell.length_b   1.000
_cell.length_c   1.000
_cell.angle_alpha   90.00
_cell.angle_beta   90.00
_cell.angle_gamma   90.00
#
_symmetry.space_group_name_H-M   'P 1'
#
loop_
_entity.id
_entity.type
_entity.pdbx_description
1 polymer ?
#
loop_
_entity_poly.entity_id
_entity_poly.type
_entity_poly.pdbx_seq_one_letter_code
_entity_poly.pdbx_strand_id
1 'polypeptide(L)'
;MHFVLLWLLSYCMLIHCAAVESPSLLSKRSRKQNIGIVAGESGRNSQFFCDSNQVAAIERSIMWMNRYAKSAYDFLYEDDSETTSAFIGWFGASNTDKVNFIRREVYDPIEALGSSARWYVAELEDLEETLVIGCGTVRNTDDCRARGTHLVANKLKNTITICPSYFFNNGAVASDEAEEQSMSTWRLKRQLLPAAGFALLHEVTHITGVVGDFEYWTDELASTDHAYKPSECIKLPDLRRINNAQTYALFALDVRTNPAFTSKQVDMDIKDPQQFALRWLRAGVSGRPEEP
;
A
#
# COMPACT_ATOMS: atom_id res chain seq x y z
N MET A 1 61.72 21.99 -51.70
CA MET A 1 61.02 23.27 -51.43
C MET A 1 59.72 22.95 -50.71
N HIS A 2 59.47 23.69 -49.63
CA HIS A 2 58.41 23.49 -48.64
C HIS A 2 57.00 23.43 -49.23
N PHE A 3 56.09 22.67 -48.59
CA PHE A 3 54.81 23.21 -48.09
C PHE A 3 54.27 22.34 -46.94
N VAL A 4 53.86 23.03 -45.88
CA VAL A 4 53.23 22.60 -44.62
C VAL A 4 51.71 22.48 -44.84
N LEU A 5 51.02 21.57 -44.13
CA LEU A 5 49.70 21.73 -43.47
C LEU A 5 49.19 20.34 -42.99
N LEU A 6 49.13 20.06 -41.68
CA LEU A 6 48.06 20.34 -40.69
C LEU A 6 47.01 19.21 -40.57
N TRP A 7 47.17 18.43 -39.48
CA TRP A 7 46.18 17.90 -38.55
C TRP A 7 44.72 17.66 -39.00
N LEU A 8 44.23 16.44 -38.76
CA LEU A 8 43.09 16.15 -37.86
C LEU A 8 42.93 14.63 -37.67
N LEU A 9 43.39 14.13 -36.52
CA LEU A 9 43.07 12.82 -35.97
C LEU A 9 41.63 12.85 -35.45
N SER A 10 40.70 12.19 -36.15
CA SER A 10 39.35 11.93 -35.64
C SER A 10 39.37 10.63 -34.83
N TYR A 11 39.64 10.74 -33.54
CA TYR A 11 39.41 9.68 -32.56
C TYR A 11 37.90 9.57 -32.33
N CYS A 12 37.23 8.63 -32.99
CA CYS A 12 35.90 8.20 -32.57
C CYS A 12 36.04 7.36 -31.29
N MET A 13 36.01 8.03 -30.14
CA MET A 13 35.71 7.39 -28.86
C MET A 13 34.27 6.88 -28.92
N LEU A 14 34.10 5.58 -29.11
CA LEU A 14 32.85 4.88 -28.79
C LEU A 14 32.71 4.91 -27.27
N ILE A 15 32.10 5.97 -26.75
CA ILE A 15 31.61 6.02 -25.38
C ILE A 15 30.45 5.02 -25.31
N HIS A 16 30.76 3.78 -24.89
CA HIS A 16 29.75 2.94 -24.27
C HIS A 16 29.28 3.67 -23.01
N CYS A 17 28.12 4.33 -23.10
CA CYS A 17 27.32 4.63 -21.92
C CYS A 17 26.85 3.29 -21.35
N ALA A 18 27.74 2.59 -20.64
CA ALA A 18 27.28 1.77 -19.55
C ALA A 18 26.64 2.75 -18.57
N ALA A 19 25.31 2.74 -18.49
CA ALA A 19 24.59 3.35 -17.38
C ALA A 19 25.17 2.69 -16.13
N VAL A 20 26.09 3.39 -15.48
CA VAL A 20 26.56 3.06 -14.15
C VAL A 20 25.33 3.26 -13.29
N GLU A 21 24.64 2.14 -12.99
CA GLU A 21 23.72 2.09 -11.87
C GLU A 21 24.46 2.69 -10.69
N SER A 22 23.98 3.84 -10.20
CA SER A 22 24.52 4.43 -8.98
C SER A 22 24.50 3.36 -7.90
N PRO A 23 25.64 3.04 -7.27
CA PRO A 23 25.63 2.14 -6.14
C PRO A 23 24.85 2.83 -5.03
N SER A 24 23.61 2.40 -4.80
CA SER A 24 22.85 2.80 -3.61
C SER A 24 23.58 2.24 -2.40
N LEU A 25 24.48 3.04 -1.84
CA LEU A 25 25.22 2.78 -0.61
C LEU A 25 24.28 2.95 0.59
N LEU A 26 23.44 1.95 0.79
CA LEU A 26 22.86 1.43 2.02
C LEU A 26 22.34 0.06 1.60
N SER A 27 22.75 -1.03 2.27
CA SER A 27 22.22 -2.36 1.93
C SER A 27 20.71 -2.28 1.82
N LYS A 28 20.11 -2.68 0.69
CA LYS A 28 18.66 -2.87 0.61
C LYS A 28 18.23 -3.57 1.89
N ARG A 29 17.39 -2.91 2.70
CA ARG A 29 16.91 -3.52 3.95
C ARG A 29 16.30 -4.87 3.58
N SER A 30 16.51 -5.90 4.39
CA SER A 30 15.96 -7.25 4.12
C SER A 30 14.47 -7.14 3.77
N ARG A 31 14.13 -7.33 2.50
CA ARG A 31 12.75 -7.21 2.01
C ARG A 31 11.93 -8.37 2.57
N LYS A 32 10.82 -8.10 3.23
CA LYS A 32 9.87 -9.15 3.61
C LYS A 32 9.26 -9.70 2.31
N GLN A 33 9.32 -11.02 2.15
CA GLN A 33 8.83 -11.74 0.97
C GLN A 33 7.76 -12.77 1.34
N ASN A 34 7.53 -12.97 2.64
CA ASN A 34 6.66 -14.00 3.16
C ASN A 34 5.83 -13.47 4.32
N ILE A 35 4.71 -14.12 4.59
CA ILE A 35 3.89 -13.87 5.77
C ILE A 35 3.93 -15.11 6.67
N GLY A 36 4.22 -14.90 7.96
CA GLY A 36 4.10 -15.91 9.01
C GLY A 36 2.99 -15.53 10.01
N ILE A 37 2.28 -16.52 10.54
CA ILE A 37 1.30 -16.31 11.61
C ILE A 37 1.78 -16.99 12.90
N VAL A 38 1.68 -16.32 14.05
CA VAL A 38 1.98 -16.92 15.36
C VAL A 38 0.87 -17.94 15.70
N ALA A 39 1.05 -19.20 15.30
CA ALA A 39 0.01 -20.22 15.38
C ALA A 39 0.60 -21.65 15.41
N GLY A 40 -0.28 -22.65 15.33
CA GLY A 40 0.10 -24.06 15.30
C GLY A 40 0.86 -24.51 16.56
N GLU A 41 1.60 -25.62 16.44
CA GLU A 41 2.39 -26.12 17.57
C GLU A 41 3.54 -25.16 17.93
N SER A 42 4.16 -24.56 16.91
CA SER A 42 5.28 -23.62 17.09
C SER A 42 4.91 -22.42 17.95
N GLY A 43 3.74 -21.82 17.71
CA GLY A 43 3.29 -20.61 18.41
C GLY A 43 2.49 -20.86 19.69
N ARG A 44 2.20 -22.11 20.07
CA ARG A 44 1.23 -22.46 21.13
C ARG A 44 1.51 -21.78 22.48
N ASN A 45 2.78 -21.49 22.76
CA ASN A 45 3.20 -20.88 24.02
C ASN A 45 3.33 -19.35 23.95
N SER A 46 3.14 -18.75 22.77
CA SER A 46 3.23 -17.30 22.60
C SER A 46 2.02 -16.60 23.21
N GLN A 47 2.28 -15.44 23.81
CA GLN A 47 1.21 -14.53 24.22
C GLN A 47 0.45 -13.93 23.03
N PHE A 48 0.97 -14.06 21.80
CA PHE A 48 0.36 -13.60 20.56
C PHE A 48 -0.24 -14.73 19.72
N PHE A 49 -0.43 -15.92 20.30
CA PHE A 49 -0.98 -17.07 19.61
C PHE A 49 -2.36 -16.80 18.99
N CYS A 50 -2.50 -17.15 17.71
CA CYS A 50 -3.75 -17.19 16.98
C CYS A 50 -4.31 -18.62 16.93
N ASP A 51 -5.56 -18.82 17.35
CA ASP A 51 -6.27 -20.08 17.18
C ASP A 51 -6.67 -20.35 15.72
N SER A 52 -7.19 -21.55 15.44
CA SER A 52 -7.54 -21.96 14.06
C SER A 52 -8.59 -21.06 13.40
N ASN A 53 -9.54 -20.51 14.16
CA ASN A 53 -10.56 -19.63 13.61
C ASN A 53 -9.96 -18.25 13.30
N GLN A 54 -9.09 -17.76 14.18
CA GLN A 54 -8.36 -16.51 13.98
C GLN A 54 -7.43 -16.61 12.76
N VAL A 55 -6.68 -17.71 12.63
CA VAL A 55 -5.83 -17.99 11.46
C VAL A 55 -6.65 -17.96 10.17
N ALA A 56 -7.78 -18.67 10.12
CA ALA A 56 -8.62 -18.69 8.91
C ALA A 56 -9.19 -17.30 8.54
N ALA A 57 -9.41 -16.42 9.53
CA ALA A 57 -9.81 -15.03 9.29
C ALA A 57 -8.63 -14.17 8.79
N ILE A 58 -7.43 -14.37 9.34
CA ILE A 58 -6.21 -13.68 8.89
C ILE A 58 -5.86 -14.08 7.46
N GLU A 59 -5.90 -15.38 7.12
CA GLU A 59 -5.60 -15.87 5.77
C GLU A 59 -6.54 -15.30 4.71
N ARG A 60 -7.84 -15.19 5.01
CA ARG A 60 -8.80 -14.50 4.13
C ARG A 60 -8.40 -13.05 3.89
N SER A 61 -7.97 -12.34 4.93
CA SER A 61 -7.57 -10.94 4.80
C SER A 61 -6.25 -10.76 4.07
N ILE A 62 -5.29 -11.69 4.21
CA ILE A 62 -4.08 -11.73 3.38
C ILE A 62 -4.45 -11.88 1.90
N MET A 63 -5.36 -12.81 1.58
CA MET A 63 -5.86 -12.99 0.22
C MET A 63 -6.49 -11.70 -0.34
N TRP A 64 -7.35 -11.03 0.43
CA TRP A 64 -7.99 -9.78 0.00
C TRP A 64 -7.02 -8.61 -0.11
N MET A 65 -6.09 -8.45 0.84
CA MET A 65 -5.00 -7.49 0.75
C MET A 65 -4.23 -7.65 -0.55
N ASN A 66 -3.81 -8.88 -0.87
CA ASN A 66 -3.10 -9.18 -2.12
C ASN A 66 -3.94 -8.81 -3.35
N ARG A 67 -5.25 -9.10 -3.36
CA ARG A 67 -6.16 -8.69 -4.45
C ARG A 67 -6.23 -7.18 -4.63
N TYR A 68 -6.27 -6.40 -3.55
CA TYR A 68 -6.26 -4.93 -3.62
C TYR A 68 -4.91 -4.42 -4.13
N ALA A 69 -3.80 -4.90 -3.54
CA ALA A 69 -2.45 -4.51 -3.94
C ALA A 69 -2.19 -4.82 -5.42
N LYS A 70 -2.59 -6.00 -5.88
CA LYS A 70 -2.51 -6.39 -7.29
C LYS A 70 -3.30 -5.47 -8.21
N SER A 71 -4.54 -5.12 -7.85
CA SER A 71 -5.35 -4.19 -8.67
C SER A 71 -4.69 -2.81 -8.79
N ALA A 72 -4.09 -2.30 -7.72
CA ALA A 72 -3.34 -1.05 -7.76
C ALA A 72 -2.04 -1.16 -8.56
N TYR A 73 -1.28 -2.24 -8.37
CA TYR A 73 -0.07 -2.53 -9.14
C TYR A 73 -0.35 -2.58 -10.65
N ASP A 74 -1.36 -3.36 -11.05
CA ASP A 74 -1.74 -3.55 -12.46
C ASP A 74 -2.21 -2.21 -13.06
N PHE A 75 -3.00 -1.41 -12.33
CA PHE A 75 -3.44 -0.09 -12.79
C PHE A 75 -2.28 0.89 -13.02
N LEU A 76 -1.31 0.94 -12.09
CA LEU A 76 -0.13 1.81 -12.20
C LEU A 76 0.90 1.32 -13.22
N TYR A 77 0.71 0.11 -13.76
CA TYR A 77 1.54 -0.43 -14.83
C TYR A 77 1.08 0.07 -16.21
N GLU A 78 -0.18 0.53 -16.33
CA GLU A 78 -0.71 1.07 -17.57
C GLU A 78 -0.04 2.40 -17.95
N ASP A 79 0.10 2.62 -19.27
CA ASP A 79 0.59 3.88 -19.83
C ASP A 79 -0.30 5.05 -19.40
N ASP A 80 0.32 6.20 -19.14
CA ASP A 80 -0.34 7.44 -18.71
C ASP A 80 -1.19 7.27 -17.42
N SER A 81 -0.88 6.29 -16.57
CA SER A 81 -1.61 6.05 -15.32
C SER A 81 -1.44 7.20 -14.33
N GLU A 82 -0.33 7.94 -14.40
CA GLU A 82 -0.05 9.12 -13.58
C GLU A 82 -0.99 10.30 -13.84
N THR A 83 -1.53 10.42 -15.04
CA THR A 83 -2.47 11.49 -15.41
C THR A 83 -3.93 11.08 -15.28
N THR A 84 -4.21 9.93 -14.66
CA THR A 84 -5.59 9.48 -14.43
C THR A 84 -6.26 10.15 -13.24
N SER A 85 -7.58 10.18 -13.23
CA SER A 85 -8.37 10.76 -12.15
C SER A 85 -8.11 10.07 -10.80
N ALA A 86 -7.83 8.77 -10.78
CA ALA A 86 -7.47 8.06 -9.56
C ALA A 86 -6.10 8.47 -9.04
N PHE A 87 -5.09 8.52 -9.91
CA PHE A 87 -3.74 8.91 -9.48
C PHE A 87 -3.73 10.34 -8.94
N ILE A 88 -4.23 11.29 -9.74
CA ILE A 88 -4.31 12.70 -9.34
C ILE A 88 -5.22 12.86 -8.11
N GLY A 89 -6.35 12.16 -8.07
CA GLY A 89 -7.30 12.21 -6.97
C GLY A 89 -6.70 11.79 -5.63
N TRP A 90 -6.03 10.64 -5.60
CA TRP A 90 -5.52 10.03 -4.37
C TRP A 90 -4.10 10.47 -4.03
N PHE A 91 -3.19 10.55 -4.99
CA PHE A 91 -1.79 10.90 -4.74
C PHE A 91 -1.47 12.38 -4.99
N GLY A 92 -2.28 13.08 -5.80
CA GLY A 92 -2.08 14.50 -6.09
C GLY A 92 -1.23 14.77 -7.33
N ALA A 93 -1.48 15.92 -7.97
CA ALA A 93 -0.89 16.27 -9.26
C ALA A 93 0.63 16.49 -9.21
N SER A 94 1.17 16.92 -8.07
CA SER A 94 2.62 17.14 -7.92
C SER A 94 3.43 15.84 -7.75
N ASN A 95 2.76 14.68 -7.68
CA ASN A 95 3.38 13.38 -7.50
C ASN A 95 3.36 12.50 -8.76
N THR A 96 2.97 13.05 -9.93
CA THR A 96 2.88 12.32 -11.19
C THR A 96 4.18 11.63 -11.59
N ASP A 97 5.32 12.27 -11.32
CA ASP A 97 6.67 11.73 -11.51
C ASP A 97 6.98 10.50 -10.62
N LYS A 98 6.18 10.22 -9.59
CA LYS A 98 6.42 9.16 -8.60
C LYS A 98 5.63 7.89 -8.87
N VAL A 99 4.83 7.84 -9.93
CA VAL A 99 3.97 6.69 -10.29
C VAL A 99 4.73 5.36 -10.30
N ASN A 100 5.93 5.36 -10.89
CA ASN A 100 6.76 4.16 -11.01
C ASN A 100 7.36 3.73 -9.66
N PHE A 101 7.71 4.68 -8.80
CA PHE A 101 8.22 4.41 -7.45
C PHE A 101 7.09 3.86 -6.57
N ILE A 102 5.92 4.48 -6.57
CA ILE A 102 4.73 3.98 -5.85
C ILE A 102 4.43 2.53 -6.26
N ARG A 103 4.42 2.24 -7.57
CA ARG A 103 4.18 0.88 -8.05
C ARG A 103 5.25 -0.10 -7.58
N ARG A 104 6.53 0.22 -7.78
CA ARG A 104 7.66 -0.72 -7.59
C ARG A 104 8.12 -0.86 -6.13
N GLU A 105 7.90 0.14 -5.31
CA GLU A 105 8.45 0.22 -3.95
C GLU A 105 7.35 0.18 -2.88
N VAL A 106 6.07 0.29 -3.26
CA VAL A 106 4.93 0.12 -2.36
C VAL A 106 4.05 -1.05 -2.77
N TYR A 107 3.44 -1.06 -3.96
CA TYR A 107 2.49 -2.12 -4.30
C TYR A 107 3.14 -3.45 -4.70
N ASP A 108 4.22 -3.43 -5.49
CA ASP A 108 5.01 -4.61 -5.84
C ASP A 108 5.48 -5.42 -4.61
N PRO A 109 6.12 -4.82 -3.57
CA PRO A 109 6.52 -5.59 -2.39
C PRO A 109 5.34 -6.19 -1.65
N ILE A 110 4.22 -5.47 -1.54
CA ILE A 110 3.03 -5.94 -0.84
C ILE A 110 2.38 -7.11 -1.61
N GLU A 111 2.32 -7.02 -2.94
CA GLU A 111 1.84 -8.09 -3.80
C GLU A 111 2.75 -9.32 -3.72
N ALA A 112 4.07 -9.11 -3.71
CA ALA A 112 5.08 -10.17 -3.62
C ALA A 112 5.08 -10.96 -2.29
N LEU A 113 4.46 -10.44 -1.21
CA LEU A 113 4.23 -11.20 0.02
C LEU A 113 3.34 -12.44 -0.21
N GLY A 114 2.53 -12.42 -1.27
CA GLY A 114 1.61 -13.49 -1.64
C GLY A 114 0.23 -13.38 -1.01
N SER A 115 -0.66 -14.30 -1.41
CA SER A 115 -2.07 -14.32 -1.02
C SER A 115 -2.39 -15.28 0.15
N SER A 116 -1.38 -15.81 0.82
CA SER A 116 -1.53 -16.75 1.95
C SER A 116 -0.34 -16.67 2.89
N ALA A 117 -0.54 -17.05 4.15
CA ALA A 117 0.59 -17.27 5.06
C ALA A 117 1.41 -18.49 4.59
N ARG A 118 2.73 -18.39 4.68
CA ARG A 118 3.65 -19.45 4.24
C ARG A 118 3.94 -20.47 5.35
N TRP A 119 3.91 -20.03 6.61
CA TRP A 119 4.18 -20.88 7.77
C TRP A 119 3.61 -20.32 9.07
N TYR A 120 3.59 -21.18 10.08
CA TYR A 120 3.37 -20.78 11.46
C TYR A 120 4.71 -20.53 12.17
N VAL A 121 4.78 -19.46 12.95
CA VAL A 121 6.00 -19.05 13.70
C VAL A 121 5.79 -19.13 15.20
N ALA A 122 6.90 -19.11 15.93
CA ALA A 122 6.89 -19.25 17.39
C ALA A 122 6.43 -17.99 18.11
N GLU A 123 6.90 -16.81 17.71
CA GLU A 123 6.67 -15.55 18.43
C GLU A 123 6.42 -14.38 17.48
N LEU A 124 5.83 -13.30 18.01
CA LEU A 124 5.64 -12.04 17.30
C LEU A 124 6.94 -11.22 17.33
N GLU A 125 7.85 -11.51 16.40
CA GLU A 125 9.16 -10.87 16.31
C GLU A 125 9.60 -10.62 14.87
N ASP A 126 10.67 -9.83 14.72
CA ASP A 126 11.25 -9.52 13.41
C ASP A 126 12.02 -10.73 12.89
N LEU A 127 11.50 -11.37 11.85
CA LEU A 127 12.11 -12.53 11.21
C LEU A 127 12.62 -12.19 9.81
N GLU A 128 13.77 -12.73 9.42
CA GLU A 128 14.35 -12.53 8.09
C GLU A 128 13.32 -12.90 6.99
N GLU A 129 13.19 -12.03 5.99
CA GLU A 129 12.24 -12.16 4.87
C GLU A 129 10.76 -12.39 5.23
N THR A 130 10.37 -12.29 6.51
CA THR A 130 9.04 -12.65 6.99
C THR A 130 8.36 -11.49 7.71
N LEU A 131 7.19 -11.08 7.25
CA LEU A 131 6.25 -10.28 8.02
C LEU A 131 5.49 -11.21 8.96
N VAL A 132 5.56 -10.95 10.27
CA VAL A 132 4.88 -11.79 11.27
C VAL A 132 3.59 -11.14 11.74
N ILE A 133 2.49 -11.90 11.70
CA ILE A 133 1.18 -11.52 12.20
C ILE A 133 0.84 -12.34 13.45
N GLY A 134 0.45 -11.67 14.53
CA GLY A 134 0.02 -12.31 15.78
C GLY A 134 -1.32 -11.78 16.28
N CYS A 135 -1.93 -12.51 17.21
CA CYS A 135 -3.21 -12.16 17.80
C CYS A 135 -3.01 -11.48 19.15
N GLY A 136 -3.32 -10.19 19.21
CA GLY A 136 -3.23 -9.39 20.41
C GLY A 136 -4.44 -9.55 21.33
N THR A 137 -4.26 -9.11 22.56
CA THR A 137 -5.29 -8.95 23.57
C THR A 137 -5.21 -7.54 24.15
N VAL A 138 -6.27 -7.11 24.82
CA VAL A 138 -6.26 -5.83 25.57
C VAL A 138 -5.22 -5.80 26.69
N ARG A 139 -4.61 -6.94 27.04
CA ARG A 139 -3.58 -7.05 28.10
C ARG A 139 -2.16 -6.95 27.57
N ASN A 140 -1.88 -7.52 26.39
CA ASN A 140 -0.52 -7.57 25.82
C ASN A 140 -0.27 -6.49 24.75
N THR A 141 -1.33 -5.83 24.28
CA THR A 141 -1.26 -4.79 23.24
C THR A 141 -2.12 -3.61 23.65
N ASP A 142 -1.48 -2.53 24.11
CA ASP A 142 -2.21 -1.37 24.65
C ASP A 142 -3.08 -0.68 23.61
N ASP A 143 -2.63 -0.61 22.35
CA ASP A 143 -3.39 -0.04 21.24
C ASP A 143 -4.70 -0.79 20.95
N CYS A 144 -4.76 -2.09 21.27
CA CYS A 144 -5.98 -2.88 21.16
C CYS A 144 -7.05 -2.52 22.21
N ARG A 145 -6.74 -1.64 23.18
CA ARG A 145 -7.73 -1.11 24.13
C ARG A 145 -8.57 0.01 23.52
N ALA A 146 -8.05 0.68 22.49
CA ALA A 146 -8.80 1.72 21.80
C ALA A 146 -9.97 1.09 21.03
N ARG A 147 -11.15 1.72 21.15
CA ARG A 147 -12.38 1.19 20.56
C ARG A 147 -12.30 1.29 19.05
N GLY A 148 -12.48 0.15 18.37
CA GLY A 148 -12.47 0.09 16.90
C GLY A 148 -11.10 -0.18 16.29
N THR A 149 -10.04 -0.32 17.09
CA THR A 149 -8.73 -0.76 16.60
C THR A 149 -8.80 -2.23 16.21
N HIS A 150 -8.59 -2.52 14.93
CA HIS A 150 -8.65 -3.86 14.35
C HIS A 150 -7.27 -4.49 14.17
N LEU A 151 -6.30 -3.70 13.76
CA LEU A 151 -4.91 -4.11 13.54
C LEU A 151 -3.98 -3.01 14.07
N VAL A 152 -2.73 -3.38 14.34
CA VAL A 152 -1.67 -2.47 14.77
C VAL A 152 -0.36 -2.90 14.13
N ALA A 153 0.17 -2.09 13.22
CA ALA A 153 1.51 -2.28 12.68
C ALA A 153 2.59 -1.77 13.64
N ASN A 154 3.66 -2.56 13.81
CA ASN A 154 4.91 -2.10 14.39
C ASN A 154 5.96 -1.92 13.30
N LYS A 155 6.12 -0.66 12.85
CA LYS A 155 6.98 -0.33 11.71
C LYS A 155 8.43 -0.81 11.84
N LEU A 156 8.99 -0.80 13.05
CA LEU A 156 10.41 -1.12 13.28
C LEU A 156 10.64 -2.61 13.53
N LYS A 157 9.66 -3.30 14.11
CA LYS A 157 9.74 -4.75 14.34
C LYS A 157 9.23 -5.57 13.17
N ASN A 158 8.66 -4.94 12.14
CA ASN A 158 8.06 -5.60 11.00
C ASN A 158 7.01 -6.65 11.37
N THR A 159 6.17 -6.31 12.35
CA THR A 159 5.11 -7.17 12.86
C THR A 159 3.76 -6.47 12.81
N ILE A 160 2.68 -7.24 12.67
CA ILE A 160 1.31 -6.76 12.79
C ILE A 160 0.60 -7.53 13.90
N THR A 161 -0.08 -6.81 14.77
CA THR A 161 -0.94 -7.39 15.79
C THR A 161 -2.40 -7.24 15.41
N ILE A 162 -3.15 -8.33 15.37
CA ILE A 162 -4.60 -8.32 15.17
C ILE A 162 -5.30 -8.18 16.52
N CYS A 163 -6.14 -7.15 16.67
CA CYS A 163 -6.84 -6.86 17.91
C CYS A 163 -8.14 -7.66 18.05
N PRO A 164 -8.64 -7.90 19.28
CA PRO A 164 -9.85 -8.72 19.49
C PRO A 164 -11.09 -8.25 18.73
N SER A 165 -11.23 -6.94 18.52
CA SER A 165 -12.38 -6.35 17.80
C SER A 165 -12.53 -6.88 16.37
N TYR A 166 -11.41 -7.29 15.75
CA TYR A 166 -11.34 -7.89 14.43
C TYR A 166 -12.12 -9.22 14.35
N PHE A 167 -12.10 -10.00 15.44
CA PHE A 167 -12.71 -11.33 15.50
C PHE A 167 -14.15 -11.31 16.04
N PHE A 168 -14.69 -10.15 16.40
CA PHE A 168 -16.07 -10.04 16.88
C PHE A 168 -17.08 -10.50 15.83
N ASN A 169 -18.24 -10.98 16.29
CA ASN A 169 -19.29 -11.56 15.45
C ASN A 169 -18.74 -12.66 14.50
N ASN A 170 -17.88 -13.54 15.03
CA ASN A 170 -17.22 -14.60 14.27
C ASN A 170 -16.37 -14.09 13.09
N GLY A 171 -15.69 -12.96 13.28
CA GLY A 171 -14.84 -12.36 12.24
C GLY A 171 -15.64 -11.83 11.07
N ALA A 172 -16.83 -11.25 11.32
CA ALA A 172 -17.69 -10.69 10.28
C ALA A 172 -16.97 -9.68 9.39
N VAL A 173 -16.09 -8.84 9.96
CA VAL A 173 -15.30 -7.86 9.19
C VAL A 173 -14.18 -8.48 8.36
N ALA A 174 -13.86 -9.75 8.60
CA ALA A 174 -12.82 -10.51 7.92
C ALA A 174 -13.39 -11.63 7.02
N SER A 175 -14.66 -11.51 6.59
CA SER A 175 -15.31 -12.43 5.67
C SER A 175 -15.33 -11.91 4.23
N ASP A 176 -15.50 -12.82 3.27
CA ASP A 176 -15.63 -12.46 1.85
C ASP A 176 -16.85 -11.55 1.63
N GLU A 177 -17.94 -11.80 2.35
CA GLU A 177 -19.16 -10.99 2.26
C GLU A 177 -18.93 -9.55 2.74
N ALA A 178 -18.13 -9.33 3.78
CA ALA A 178 -17.82 -7.97 4.24
C ALA A 178 -16.92 -7.22 3.24
N GLU A 179 -15.97 -7.90 2.62
CA GLU A 179 -15.11 -7.33 1.56
C GLU A 179 -15.95 -6.94 0.34
N GLU A 180 -16.80 -7.85 -0.14
CA GLU A 180 -17.71 -7.60 -1.25
C GLU A 180 -18.72 -6.50 -0.93
N GLN A 181 -19.26 -6.48 0.30
CA GLN A 181 -20.15 -5.42 0.75
C GLN A 181 -19.44 -4.08 0.82
N SER A 182 -18.19 -4.04 1.30
CA SER A 182 -17.38 -2.81 1.34
C SER A 182 -17.12 -2.29 -0.07
N MET A 183 -16.67 -3.14 -0.99
CA MET A 183 -16.48 -2.78 -2.40
C MET A 183 -17.77 -2.29 -3.08
N SER A 184 -18.88 -3.01 -2.89
CA SER A 184 -20.17 -2.64 -3.47
C SER A 184 -20.69 -1.31 -2.91
N THR A 185 -20.55 -1.11 -1.59
CA THR A 185 -20.96 0.12 -0.92
C THR A 185 -20.09 1.29 -1.33
N TRP A 186 -18.78 1.08 -1.45
CA TRP A 186 -17.88 2.08 -2.00
C TRP A 186 -18.28 2.48 -3.42
N ARG A 187 -18.49 1.50 -4.29
CA ARG A 187 -18.89 1.70 -5.68
C ARG A 187 -20.21 2.49 -5.81
N LEU A 188 -21.21 2.16 -5.00
CA LEU A 188 -22.57 2.69 -5.14
C LEU A 188 -22.87 3.93 -4.29
N LYS A 189 -22.14 4.13 -3.19
CA LYS A 189 -22.45 5.15 -2.18
C LYS A 189 -21.24 5.97 -1.74
N ARG A 190 -20.02 5.62 -2.16
CA ARG A 190 -18.74 6.20 -1.67
C ARG A 190 -18.67 6.20 -0.14
N GLN A 191 -19.22 5.17 0.48
CA GLN A 191 -19.13 4.98 1.92
C GLN A 191 -18.15 3.85 2.18
N LEU A 192 -17.09 4.16 2.94
CA LEU A 192 -16.13 3.16 3.37
C LEU A 192 -16.76 2.31 4.47
N LEU A 193 -16.80 1.00 4.28
CA LEU A 193 -17.17 0.05 5.33
C LEU A 193 -15.94 -0.70 5.83
N PRO A 194 -15.91 -1.08 7.12
CA PRO A 194 -14.84 -1.91 7.65
C PRO A 194 -14.70 -3.21 6.85
N ALA A 195 -13.49 -3.47 6.37
CA ALA A 195 -13.11 -4.67 5.64
C ALA A 195 -11.65 -4.99 5.97
N ALA A 196 -11.39 -6.22 6.41
CA ALA A 196 -10.13 -6.55 7.07
C ALA A 196 -8.93 -6.63 6.12
N GLY A 197 -9.10 -7.09 4.88
CA GLY A 197 -8.06 -7.07 3.84
C GLY A 197 -7.73 -5.66 3.37
N PHE A 198 -8.73 -4.76 3.32
CA PHE A 198 -8.50 -3.32 3.13
C PHE A 198 -7.66 -2.74 4.29
N ALA A 199 -8.05 -3.05 5.53
CA ALA A 199 -7.32 -2.57 6.70
C ALA A 199 -5.91 -3.16 6.78
N LEU A 200 -5.73 -4.43 6.41
CA LEU A 200 -4.41 -5.05 6.35
C LEU A 200 -3.52 -4.40 5.28
N LEU A 201 -4.07 -4.03 4.12
CA LEU A 201 -3.32 -3.27 3.12
C LEU A 201 -2.83 -1.93 3.69
N HIS A 202 -3.68 -1.22 4.43
CA HIS A 202 -3.28 -0.01 5.15
C HIS A 202 -2.09 -0.30 6.10
N GLU A 203 -2.22 -1.28 6.98
CA GLU A 203 -1.17 -1.60 7.97
C GLU A 203 0.15 -2.02 7.34
N VAL A 204 0.12 -2.76 6.23
CA VAL A 204 1.36 -3.22 5.58
C VAL A 204 2.15 -2.04 5.00
N THR A 205 1.51 -0.92 4.65
CA THR A 205 2.24 0.30 4.24
C THR A 205 3.04 0.94 5.38
N HIS A 206 2.78 0.58 6.64
CA HIS A 206 3.60 1.00 7.77
C HIS A 206 4.82 0.08 8.01
N ILE A 207 4.95 -1.04 7.30
CA ILE A 207 6.00 -2.01 7.56
C ILE A 207 7.28 -1.66 6.79
N THR A 208 8.30 -1.18 7.52
CA THR A 208 9.59 -0.76 6.96
C THR A 208 10.24 -1.86 6.11
N GLY A 209 10.21 -3.11 6.56
CA GLY A 209 10.78 -4.24 5.84
C GLY A 209 10.03 -4.59 4.55
N VAL A 210 8.82 -4.07 4.34
CA VAL A 210 8.04 -4.29 3.11
C VAL A 210 8.22 -3.11 2.15
N VAL A 211 7.99 -1.88 2.64
CA VAL A 211 7.89 -0.68 1.78
C VAL A 211 8.99 0.37 2.02
N GLY A 212 9.96 0.09 2.88
CA GLY A 212 10.92 1.11 3.34
C GLY A 212 11.97 1.53 2.34
N ASP A 213 11.99 0.94 1.14
CA ASP A 213 12.84 1.37 0.03
C ASP A 213 12.23 2.56 -0.74
N PHE A 214 10.97 2.93 -0.48
CA PHE A 214 10.34 4.08 -1.13
C PHE A 214 10.89 5.42 -0.60
N GLU A 215 11.69 6.09 -1.44
CA GLU A 215 12.50 7.25 -1.06
C GLU A 215 11.71 8.51 -0.65
N TYR A 216 10.40 8.55 -0.94
CA TYR A 216 9.53 9.70 -0.68
C TYR A 216 8.81 9.65 0.68
N TRP A 217 9.13 8.66 1.51
CA TRP A 217 8.69 8.67 2.91
C TRP A 217 9.30 9.85 3.67
N THR A 218 8.47 10.58 4.41
CA THR A 218 8.88 11.73 5.21
C THR A 218 9.76 11.36 6.40
N ASP A 219 9.67 10.12 6.88
CA ASP A 219 10.54 9.58 7.93
C ASP A 219 11.57 8.57 7.42
N GLU A 220 11.67 8.38 6.09
CA GLU A 220 12.55 7.42 5.41
C GLU A 220 12.35 5.94 5.85
N LEU A 221 11.19 5.62 6.43
CA LEU A 221 10.87 4.28 6.91
C LEU A 221 9.63 3.70 6.26
N ALA A 222 8.50 4.40 6.32
CA ALA A 222 7.22 3.87 5.88
C ALA A 222 6.17 5.00 5.79
N SER A 223 4.94 4.64 5.40
CA SER A 223 3.80 5.56 5.47
C SER A 223 3.47 5.94 6.93
N THR A 224 2.64 6.98 7.10
CA THR A 224 2.12 7.46 8.38
C THR A 224 0.60 7.67 8.31
N ASP A 225 -0.04 7.95 9.45
CA ASP A 225 -1.48 8.22 9.52
C ASP A 225 -1.77 9.72 9.59
N HIS A 226 -1.99 10.34 8.43
CA HIS A 226 -2.37 11.74 8.35
C HIS A 226 -3.88 11.94 8.33
N ALA A 227 -4.64 11.01 7.75
CA ALA A 227 -6.09 11.02 7.72
C ALA A 227 -6.65 9.61 7.42
N TYR A 228 -7.82 9.30 7.97
CA TYR A 228 -8.52 8.03 7.73
C TYR A 228 -9.77 8.17 6.84
N LYS A 229 -10.51 9.28 6.97
CA LYS A 229 -11.72 9.45 6.16
C LYS A 229 -11.35 9.79 4.72
N PRO A 230 -12.02 9.23 3.71
CA PRO A 230 -11.75 9.54 2.30
C PRO A 230 -11.75 11.05 2.00
N SER A 231 -12.75 11.75 2.52
CA SER A 231 -12.93 13.20 2.34
C SER A 231 -11.89 14.07 3.06
N GLU A 232 -11.15 13.49 4.01
CA GLU A 232 -10.00 14.12 4.68
C GLU A 232 -8.71 13.79 3.93
N CYS A 233 -8.55 12.54 3.46
CA CYS A 233 -7.39 12.09 2.68
C CYS A 233 -7.19 12.92 1.41
N ILE A 234 -8.26 13.14 0.63
CA ILE A 234 -8.24 13.97 -0.58
C ILE A 234 -8.06 15.47 -0.31
N LYS A 235 -8.10 15.93 0.95
CA LYS A 235 -7.79 17.33 1.32
C LYS A 235 -6.37 17.49 1.82
N LEU A 236 -5.66 16.40 2.08
CA LEU A 236 -4.25 16.47 2.46
C LEU A 236 -3.45 17.14 1.34
N PRO A 237 -2.41 17.92 1.67
CA PRO A 237 -1.39 18.32 0.71
C PRO A 237 -0.76 17.09 0.05
N ASP A 238 -0.40 17.18 -1.22
CA ASP A 238 0.15 16.07 -2.02
C ASP A 238 1.30 15.31 -1.32
N LEU A 239 2.23 16.03 -0.68
CA LEU A 239 3.31 15.40 0.10
C LEU A 239 2.81 14.52 1.25
N ARG A 240 1.69 14.91 1.89
CA ARG A 240 1.05 14.10 2.92
C ARG A 240 0.20 12.98 2.31
N ARG A 241 -0.40 13.17 1.13
CA ARG A 241 -1.18 12.11 0.48
C ARG A 241 -0.33 10.89 0.16
N ILE A 242 0.85 11.10 -0.43
CA ILE A 242 1.80 10.03 -0.75
C ILE A 242 2.45 9.44 0.50
N ASN A 243 2.37 10.12 1.66
CA ASN A 243 2.85 9.64 2.95
C ASN A 243 1.76 9.08 3.87
N ASN A 244 0.53 8.95 3.38
CA ASN A 244 -0.62 8.52 4.19
C ASN A 244 -1.02 7.09 3.86
N ALA A 245 -0.98 6.18 4.83
CA ALA A 245 -1.30 4.76 4.66
C ALA A 245 -2.68 4.53 4.03
N GLN A 246 -3.67 5.27 4.54
CA GLN A 246 -5.05 5.17 4.06
C GLN A 246 -5.19 5.54 2.57
N THR A 247 -4.36 6.44 2.05
CA THR A 247 -4.38 6.82 0.63
C THR A 247 -4.13 5.61 -0.27
N TYR A 248 -3.16 4.77 0.08
CA TYR A 248 -2.83 3.57 -0.70
C TYR A 248 -3.95 2.53 -0.66
N ALA A 249 -4.59 2.34 0.49
CA ALA A 249 -5.73 1.44 0.62
C ALA A 249 -6.94 1.95 -0.17
N LEU A 250 -7.25 3.25 -0.09
CA LEU A 250 -8.35 3.88 -0.82
C LEU A 250 -8.13 3.88 -2.34
N PHE A 251 -6.91 4.19 -2.79
CA PHE A 251 -6.55 4.07 -4.21
C PHE A 251 -6.82 2.65 -4.73
N ALA A 252 -6.31 1.64 -4.02
CA ALA A 252 -6.48 0.24 -4.41
C ALA A 252 -7.96 -0.21 -4.41
N LEU A 253 -8.75 0.26 -3.44
CA LEU A 253 -10.20 0.03 -3.41
C LEU A 253 -10.89 0.69 -4.62
N ASP A 254 -10.57 1.94 -4.92
CA ASP A 254 -11.25 2.71 -5.93
C ASP A 254 -10.96 2.20 -7.34
N VAL A 255 -9.69 1.91 -7.67
CA VAL A 255 -9.31 1.35 -8.98
C VAL A 255 -9.94 -0.02 -9.21
N ARG A 256 -10.05 -0.84 -8.16
CA ARG A 256 -10.67 -2.16 -8.24
C ARG A 256 -12.18 -2.10 -8.49
N THR A 257 -12.86 -1.08 -7.97
CA THR A 257 -14.32 -1.03 -7.92
C THR A 257 -14.95 -0.08 -8.93
N ASN A 258 -14.20 0.92 -9.40
CA ASN A 258 -14.70 2.00 -10.26
C ASN A 258 -13.84 2.26 -11.52
N PRO A 259 -13.40 1.23 -12.28
CA PRO A 259 -12.47 1.41 -13.41
C PRO A 259 -12.93 2.43 -14.46
N ALA A 260 -14.25 2.55 -14.67
CA ALA A 260 -14.83 3.50 -15.63
C ALA A 260 -14.59 4.98 -15.27
N PHE A 261 -14.38 5.29 -13.99
CA PHE A 261 -14.14 6.65 -13.50
C PHE A 261 -12.68 6.87 -13.15
N THR A 262 -12.03 5.89 -12.53
CA THR A 262 -10.62 5.99 -12.10
C THR A 262 -9.66 6.13 -13.28
N SER A 263 -9.95 5.51 -14.42
CA SER A 263 -9.11 5.56 -15.62
C SER A 263 -9.34 6.80 -16.50
N LYS A 264 -10.13 7.78 -16.03
CA LYS A 264 -10.37 9.00 -16.80
C LYS A 264 -9.13 9.87 -16.83
N GLN A 265 -8.62 10.12 -18.03
CA GLN A 265 -7.48 11.00 -18.24
C GLN A 265 -7.79 12.45 -17.83
N VAL A 266 -6.81 13.07 -17.17
CA VAL A 266 -6.84 14.46 -16.72
C VAL A 266 -5.88 15.23 -17.60
N ASP A 267 -6.40 16.28 -18.24
CA ASP A 267 -5.56 17.25 -18.92
C ASP A 267 -4.75 18.04 -17.87
N MET A 268 -3.44 17.85 -17.87
CA MET A 268 -2.54 18.44 -16.87
C MET A 268 -2.26 19.93 -17.11
N ASP A 269 -2.64 20.47 -18.26
CA ASP A 269 -2.46 21.89 -18.60
C ASP A 269 -3.61 22.76 -18.09
N ILE A 270 -4.67 22.16 -17.53
CA ILE A 270 -5.78 22.91 -16.96
C ILE A 270 -5.39 23.57 -15.64
N LYS A 271 -6.12 24.62 -15.26
CA LYS A 271 -5.85 25.40 -14.05
C LYS A 271 -5.86 24.59 -12.75
N ASP A 272 -6.69 23.55 -12.67
CA ASP A 272 -6.85 22.73 -11.45
C ASP A 272 -7.10 21.26 -11.81
N PRO A 273 -6.03 20.50 -12.14
CA PRO A 273 -6.11 19.07 -12.45
C PRO A 273 -6.73 18.27 -11.30
N GLN A 274 -6.45 18.68 -10.06
CA GLN A 274 -6.97 18.04 -8.86
C GLN A 274 -8.50 18.09 -8.82
N GLN A 275 -9.10 19.27 -8.95
CA GLN A 275 -10.56 19.40 -8.93
C GLN A 275 -11.21 18.64 -10.06
N PHE A 276 -10.58 18.57 -11.23
CA PHE A 276 -11.09 17.77 -12.35
C PHE A 276 -11.07 16.27 -12.04
N ALA A 277 -9.97 15.76 -11.49
CA ALA A 277 -9.84 14.38 -11.06
C ALA A 277 -10.91 14.02 -10.02
N LEU A 278 -11.08 14.84 -8.97
CA LEU A 278 -12.05 14.60 -7.91
C LEU A 278 -13.50 14.62 -8.44
N ARG A 279 -13.82 15.44 -9.45
CA ARG A 279 -15.14 15.40 -10.10
C ARG A 279 -15.43 14.03 -10.70
N TRP A 280 -14.46 13.38 -11.33
CA TRP A 280 -14.65 12.04 -11.87
C TRP A 280 -14.82 10.98 -10.79
N LEU A 281 -14.03 11.05 -9.72
CA LEU A 281 -14.16 10.12 -8.59
C LEU A 281 -15.54 10.25 -7.89
N ARG A 282 -16.10 11.46 -7.88
CA ARG A 282 -17.46 11.77 -7.38
C ARG A 282 -18.58 11.39 -8.34
N ALA A 283 -18.38 11.51 -9.65
CA ALA A 283 -19.43 11.35 -10.67
C ALA A 283 -20.12 9.96 -10.65
N GLY A 284 -19.51 8.97 -10.01
CA GLY A 284 -20.11 7.65 -9.80
C GLY A 284 -21.21 7.57 -8.73
N VAL A 285 -21.50 8.63 -7.98
CA VAL A 285 -22.52 8.61 -6.90
C VAL A 285 -23.34 9.90 -6.80
N SER A 286 -24.64 9.75 -6.52
CA SER A 286 -25.57 10.87 -6.35
C SER A 286 -25.52 11.43 -4.92
N GLY A 287 -24.56 12.33 -4.67
CA GLY A 287 -24.53 13.34 -3.60
C GLY A 287 -24.83 12.86 -2.17
N ARG A 288 -23.79 12.61 -1.34
CA ARG A 288 -23.83 12.48 0.15
C ARG A 288 -22.43 12.22 0.78
N PRO A 289 -22.21 12.42 2.10
CA PRO A 289 -21.15 13.27 2.69
C PRO A 289 -19.73 12.68 2.85
N GLU A 290 -19.41 11.50 2.33
CA GLU A 290 -18.05 10.92 2.42
C GLU A 290 -17.43 10.67 1.03
N GLU A 291 -17.64 11.64 0.13
CA GLU A 291 -17.06 11.64 -1.20
C GLU A 291 -15.53 11.88 -1.16
N PRO A 292 -14.73 11.20 -2.02
CA PRO A 292 -13.45 11.73 -2.49
C PRO A 292 -13.63 13.14 -3.06
#